data_AF-A0A1M5D2E6-F1
#
_entry.id   AF-A0A1M5D2E6-F1
#
_cell.length_a   1.000
_cell.length_b   1.000
_cell.length_c   1.000
_cell.angle_alpha   90.00
_cell.angle_beta   90.00
_cell.angle_gamma   90.00
#
_symmetry.space_group_name_H-M   'P 1'
#
loop_
_entity.id
_entity.type
_entity.pdbx_description
1 polymer ?
#
loop_
_entity_poly.entity_id
_entity_poly.type
_entity_poly.pdbx_seq_one_letter_code
_entity_poly.pdbx_strand_id
1 'polypeptide(L)'
;MSRNLPAIPEHQLALLKQRIEHTWGRRINISADCERLHSHIVQVTGQSISPNTLRRIFGFLETKGGPSLHSKGILARYCGYDSWELLVDTGRNEKFPVEPIFQDALFYLDFFGIEVKHEGDINYHNACRKIAKRILASEPLFNKLAEPLAMHKTAQVFFYERFPWPDGLAAPYYQRGIRLYLQYKRTREAQLFGNSLLFLSALLCNNQANAAAAINRIAGIVCPPGMHHFITARRLGSLILYKKLYSGEDYSAELEQVHRLAKHTGVPEKVGFWRFPYFHFMIADYLNLAGLFADSHQVVASFVPTYGNKYVIEQGYLEAWEVVRHIALHERDPEKYRRWFEQFNQWDHLDFLFHKFYRLQALTIYCRLSGARQVKKRLQEKQDLVQNTGFVFFDVHERDMNA
;
A
#
# COMPACT_ATOMS: atom_id res chain seq x y z
N MET A 1 0.94 30.54 -34.27
CA MET A 1 1.66 29.28 -34.57
C MET A 1 0.91 28.10 -33.96
N SER A 2 0.15 27.37 -34.77
CA SER A 2 -0.58 26.17 -34.34
C SER A 2 0.42 25.02 -34.14
N ARG A 3 0.74 24.69 -32.89
CA ARG A 3 1.47 23.45 -32.59
C ARG A 3 0.55 22.28 -32.95
N ASN A 4 0.80 21.61 -34.08
CA ASN A 4 0.20 20.31 -34.38
C ASN A 4 0.64 19.33 -33.29
N LEU A 5 -0.20 19.17 -32.28
CA LEU A 5 -0.01 18.17 -31.24
C LEU A 5 -0.22 16.79 -31.88
N PRO A 6 0.67 15.82 -31.63
CA PRO A 6 0.55 14.49 -32.21
C PRO A 6 -0.80 13.87 -31.83
N ALA A 7 -1.52 13.37 -32.85
CA ALA A 7 -2.80 12.70 -32.67
C ALA A 7 -2.63 11.50 -31.74
N ILE A 8 -3.57 11.31 -30.81
CA ILE A 8 -3.61 10.08 -29.99
C ILE A 8 -4.07 8.95 -30.92
N PRO A 9 -3.37 7.80 -30.97
CA PRO A 9 -3.86 6.62 -31.66
C PRO A 9 -5.27 6.24 -31.19
N GLU A 10 -6.16 5.88 -32.10
CA GLU A 10 -7.58 5.65 -31.80
C GLU A 10 -7.81 4.68 -30.63
N HIS A 11 -7.04 3.58 -30.58
CA HIS A 11 -7.10 2.62 -29.48
C HIS A 11 -6.74 3.23 -28.11
N GLN A 12 -5.78 4.16 -28.04
CA GLN A 12 -5.39 4.83 -26.79
C GLN A 12 -6.44 5.85 -26.37
N LEU A 13 -7.09 6.52 -27.34
CA LEU A 13 -8.19 7.43 -27.05
C LEU A 13 -9.40 6.67 -26.52
N ALA A 14 -9.73 5.52 -27.11
CA ALA A 14 -10.80 4.63 -26.64
C ALA A 14 -10.53 4.13 -25.20
N LEU A 15 -9.30 3.66 -24.93
CA LEU A 15 -8.86 3.27 -23.59
C LEU A 15 -9.03 4.42 -22.59
N LEU A 16 -8.56 5.63 -22.93
CA LEU A 16 -8.68 6.80 -22.07
C LEU A 16 -10.15 7.13 -21.75
N LYS A 17 -11.02 7.17 -22.76
CA LYS A 17 -12.47 7.41 -22.58
C LYS A 17 -13.06 6.39 -21.61
N GLN A 18 -12.78 5.12 -21.85
CA GLN A 18 -13.28 4.03 -21.01
C GLN A 18 -12.82 4.17 -19.56
N ARG A 19 -11.54 4.49 -19.32
CA ARG A 19 -11.03 4.71 -17.97
C ARG A 19 -11.68 5.91 -17.31
N ILE A 20 -11.87 7.02 -18.03
CA ILE A 20 -12.55 8.20 -17.49
C ILE A 20 -13.99 7.89 -17.10
N GLU A 21 -14.75 7.19 -17.94
CA GLU A 21 -16.15 6.81 -17.65
C GLU A 21 -16.24 5.83 -16.48
N HIS A 22 -15.33 4.85 -16.43
CA HIS A 22 -15.19 3.97 -15.29
C HIS A 22 -14.92 4.79 -14.02
N THR A 23 -14.02 5.79 -14.13
CA THR A 23 -13.64 6.65 -13.02
C THR A 23 -14.66 7.65 -12.56
N TRP A 24 -15.49 8.07 -13.48
CA TRP A 24 -16.63 8.89 -13.13
C TRP A 24 -17.82 8.07 -12.61
N GLY A 25 -17.81 6.75 -12.83
CA GLY A 25 -18.91 5.85 -12.51
C GLY A 25 -20.14 6.06 -13.40
N ARG A 26 -19.99 6.75 -14.53
CA ARG A 26 -21.07 7.13 -15.45
C ARG A 26 -20.56 7.21 -16.89
N ARG A 27 -21.42 6.85 -17.84
CA ARG A 27 -21.18 7.08 -19.27
C ARG A 27 -21.32 8.55 -19.62
N ILE A 28 -20.51 9.02 -20.56
CA ILE A 28 -20.54 10.39 -21.07
C ILE A 28 -21.28 10.36 -22.39
N ASN A 29 -22.56 10.67 -22.34
CA ASN A 29 -23.44 10.58 -23.50
C ASN A 29 -23.76 11.94 -24.10
N ILE A 30 -23.67 13.02 -23.31
CA ILE A 30 -24.01 14.37 -23.75
C ILE A 30 -22.90 15.38 -23.43
N SER A 31 -22.82 16.45 -24.22
CA SER A 31 -21.82 17.53 -24.04
C SER A 31 -21.89 18.21 -22.66
N ALA A 32 -23.06 18.20 -21.99
CA ALA A 32 -23.23 18.71 -20.63
C ALA A 32 -22.52 17.84 -19.57
N ASP A 33 -22.30 16.56 -19.84
CA ASP A 33 -21.56 15.67 -18.94
C ASP A 33 -20.09 16.09 -18.82
N CYS A 34 -19.53 16.74 -19.85
CA CYS A 34 -18.17 17.27 -19.80
C CYS A 34 -18.00 18.40 -18.75
N GLU A 35 -19.04 19.20 -18.48
CA GLU A 35 -19.01 20.21 -17.41
C GLU A 35 -19.01 19.54 -16.03
N ARG A 36 -19.84 18.52 -15.86
CA ARG A 36 -19.92 17.75 -14.61
C ARG A 36 -18.64 16.96 -14.35
N LEU A 37 -18.09 16.35 -15.39
CA LEU A 37 -16.80 15.65 -15.34
C LEU A 37 -15.69 16.63 -14.99
N HIS A 38 -15.67 17.84 -15.59
CA HIS A 38 -14.72 18.88 -15.20
C HIS A 38 -14.78 19.16 -13.69
N SER A 39 -15.97 19.47 -13.15
CA SER A 39 -16.15 19.73 -11.72
C SER A 39 -15.69 18.55 -10.87
N HIS A 40 -15.97 17.32 -11.30
CA HIS A 40 -15.54 16.12 -10.59
C HIS A 40 -14.01 15.93 -10.64
N ILE A 41 -13.36 16.15 -11.79
CA ILE A 41 -11.90 16.07 -11.91
C ILE A 41 -11.24 17.11 -11.00
N VAL A 42 -11.73 18.35 -11.00
CA VAL A 42 -11.22 19.40 -10.10
C VAL A 42 -11.43 19.01 -8.64
N GLN A 43 -12.63 18.54 -8.31
CA GLN A 43 -12.96 18.09 -6.97
C GLN A 43 -12.01 16.99 -6.51
N VAL A 44 -11.77 15.95 -7.34
CA VAL A 44 -11.02 14.72 -7.01
C VAL A 44 -9.50 14.89 -7.07
N THR A 45 -8.99 15.66 -8.02
CA THR A 45 -7.54 15.77 -8.26
C THR A 45 -6.95 17.10 -7.83
N GLY A 46 -7.77 18.13 -7.61
CA GLY A 46 -7.31 19.52 -7.45
C GLY A 46 -6.75 20.14 -8.73
N GLN A 47 -6.78 19.45 -9.86
CA GLN A 47 -6.28 19.91 -11.16
C GLN A 47 -7.44 20.21 -12.11
N SER A 48 -7.26 21.19 -12.99
CA SER A 48 -8.30 21.65 -13.91
C SER A 48 -8.01 21.27 -15.35
N ILE A 49 -9.00 20.72 -16.04
CA ILE A 49 -9.02 20.51 -17.48
C ILE A 49 -10.28 21.16 -18.06
N SER A 50 -10.16 21.94 -19.12
CA SER A 50 -11.32 22.69 -19.64
C SER A 50 -12.43 21.74 -20.13
N PRO A 51 -13.72 22.07 -19.89
CA PRO A 51 -14.85 21.31 -20.44
C PRO A 51 -14.77 21.15 -21.96
N ASN A 52 -14.24 22.15 -22.67
CA ASN A 52 -14.05 22.08 -24.13
C ASN A 52 -12.96 21.06 -24.53
N THR A 53 -11.90 20.91 -23.74
CA THR A 53 -10.91 19.84 -23.94
C THR A 53 -11.57 18.46 -23.77
N LEU A 54 -12.43 18.30 -22.76
CA LEU A 54 -13.19 17.07 -22.55
C LEU A 54 -14.15 16.80 -23.71
N ARG A 55 -14.91 17.81 -24.16
CA ARG A 55 -15.79 17.69 -25.33
C ARG A 55 -15.04 17.21 -26.57
N ARG A 56 -13.85 17.74 -26.84
CA ARG A 56 -12.99 17.31 -27.94
C ARG A 56 -12.55 15.85 -27.79
N ILE A 57 -12.14 15.44 -26.58
CA ILE A 57 -11.76 14.06 -26.29
C ILE A 57 -12.93 13.12 -26.56
N PHE A 58 -14.12 13.44 -26.06
CA PHE A 58 -15.32 12.61 -26.19
C PHE A 58 -15.95 12.67 -27.58
N GLY A 59 -15.57 13.62 -28.44
CA GLY A 59 -16.05 13.75 -29.81
C GLY A 59 -17.24 14.69 -29.99
N PHE A 60 -17.58 15.49 -28.97
CA PHE A 60 -18.63 16.52 -29.05
C PHE A 60 -18.16 17.82 -29.70
N LEU A 61 -16.84 18.00 -29.89
CA LEU A 61 -16.26 19.15 -30.59
C LEU A 61 -15.13 18.69 -31.52
N GLU A 62 -15.16 19.13 -32.77
CA GLU A 62 -14.11 18.85 -33.74
C GLU A 62 -12.79 19.58 -33.39
N THR A 63 -11.67 18.94 -33.69
CA THR A 63 -10.33 19.49 -33.45
C THR A 63 -9.30 18.85 -34.36
N LYS A 64 -8.39 19.65 -34.91
CA LYS A 64 -7.26 19.20 -35.76
C LYS A 64 -6.05 18.67 -34.99
N GLY A 65 -6.20 18.39 -33.68
CA GLY A 65 -5.12 17.86 -32.85
C GLY A 65 -5.62 17.20 -31.56
N GLY A 66 -4.80 16.30 -31.01
CA GLY A 66 -5.07 15.61 -29.74
C GLY A 66 -4.90 16.53 -28.52
N PRO A 67 -5.38 16.11 -27.33
CA PRO A 67 -5.16 16.86 -26.10
C PRO A 67 -3.66 16.96 -25.79
N SER A 68 -3.27 18.05 -25.12
CA SER A 68 -1.88 18.29 -24.75
C SER A 68 -1.35 17.20 -23.81
N LEU A 69 -0.03 17.03 -23.74
CA LEU A 69 0.60 16.09 -22.79
C LEU A 69 0.20 16.40 -21.35
N HIS A 70 0.03 17.69 -21.02
CA HIS A 70 -0.47 18.12 -19.72
C HIS A 70 -1.89 17.61 -19.45
N SER A 71 -2.82 17.77 -20.40
CA SER A 71 -4.19 17.25 -20.29
C SER A 71 -4.22 15.72 -20.18
N LYS A 72 -3.38 15.01 -20.95
CA LYS A 72 -3.22 13.55 -20.83
C LYS A 72 -2.76 13.16 -19.42
N GLY A 73 -1.78 13.87 -18.86
CA GLY A 73 -1.28 13.64 -17.51
C GLY A 73 -2.33 13.89 -16.42
N ILE A 74 -3.14 14.95 -16.54
CA ILE A 74 -4.27 15.19 -15.61
C ILE A 74 -5.26 14.03 -15.65
N LEU A 75 -5.66 13.61 -16.86
CA LEU A 75 -6.66 12.54 -17.00
C LEU A 75 -6.13 11.18 -16.55
N ALA A 76 -4.84 10.90 -16.78
CA ALA A 76 -4.20 9.70 -16.25
C ALA A 76 -4.21 9.68 -14.71
N ARG A 77 -3.85 10.81 -14.08
CA ARG A 77 -3.91 10.96 -12.61
C ARG A 77 -5.33 10.87 -12.07
N TYR A 78 -6.30 11.46 -12.78
CA TYR A 78 -7.71 11.30 -12.44
C TYR A 78 -8.11 9.82 -12.40
N CYS A 79 -7.66 9.02 -13.37
CA CYS A 79 -7.93 7.57 -13.40
C CYS A 79 -7.05 6.72 -12.44
N GLY A 80 -6.25 7.36 -11.58
CA GLY A 80 -5.40 6.72 -10.58
C GLY A 80 -4.01 6.27 -11.07
N TYR A 81 -3.56 6.72 -12.24
CA TYR A 81 -2.24 6.40 -12.80
C TYR A 81 -1.25 7.55 -12.60
N ASP A 82 0.03 7.24 -12.37
CA ASP A 82 1.07 8.27 -12.18
C ASP A 82 1.32 9.10 -13.45
N SER A 83 1.24 8.44 -14.61
CA SER A 83 1.51 9.06 -15.91
C SER A 83 0.62 8.51 -17.01
N TRP A 84 0.59 9.23 -18.13
CA TRP A 84 -0.11 8.79 -19.34
C TRP A 84 0.47 7.49 -19.90
N GLU A 85 1.80 7.35 -19.84
CA GLU A 85 2.53 6.19 -20.32
C GLU A 85 2.13 4.93 -19.55
N LEU A 86 2.02 5.03 -18.22
CA LEU A 86 1.59 3.92 -17.38
C LEU A 86 0.15 3.48 -17.69
N LEU A 87 -0.76 4.44 -17.95
CA LEU A 87 -2.13 4.14 -18.36
C LEU A 87 -2.17 3.38 -19.70
N VAL A 88 -1.35 3.80 -20.67
CA VAL A 88 -1.31 3.16 -21.99
C VAL A 88 -0.70 1.76 -21.90
N ASP A 89 0.35 1.59 -21.10
CA ASP A 89 1.03 0.30 -20.94
C ASP A 89 0.14 -0.75 -20.26
N THR A 90 -0.59 -0.36 -19.21
CA THR A 90 -1.56 -1.27 -18.57
C THR A 90 -2.70 -1.67 -19.51
N GLY A 91 -3.16 -0.74 -20.35
CA GLY A 91 -4.21 -1.04 -21.33
C GLY A 91 -3.77 -1.93 -22.50
N ARG A 92 -2.47 -2.08 -22.75
CA ARG A 92 -1.95 -3.03 -23.77
C ARG A 92 -2.01 -4.49 -23.30
N ASN A 93 -1.91 -4.69 -21.99
CA ASN A 93 -1.87 -6.02 -21.37
C ASN A 93 -3.24 -6.48 -20.85
N GLU A 94 -4.23 -5.59 -20.77
CA GLU A 94 -5.60 -5.96 -20.41
C GLU A 94 -6.32 -6.70 -21.54
N LYS A 95 -6.41 -8.02 -21.44
CA LYS A 95 -7.49 -8.77 -22.08
C LYS A 95 -8.76 -8.50 -21.28
N PHE A 96 -9.67 -7.69 -21.82
CA PHE A 96 -10.95 -7.42 -21.18
C PHE A 96 -11.66 -8.73 -20.83
N PRO A 97 -12.16 -8.89 -19.60
CA PRO A 97 -12.82 -10.13 -19.24
C PRO A 97 -14.17 -10.31 -19.93
N VAL A 98 -14.44 -11.58 -20.20
CA VAL A 98 -15.73 -12.18 -20.52
C VAL A 98 -16.76 -11.86 -19.41
N GLU A 99 -18.05 -11.82 -19.76
CA GLU A 99 -19.23 -11.59 -18.88
C GLU A 99 -19.13 -12.14 -17.42
N PRO A 100 -18.52 -13.33 -17.14
CA PRO A 100 -18.39 -13.84 -15.78
C PRO A 100 -17.71 -12.91 -14.76
N ILE A 101 -16.66 -12.16 -15.15
CA ILE A 101 -15.96 -11.27 -14.20
C ILE A 101 -16.84 -10.06 -13.81
N PHE A 102 -17.76 -9.66 -14.68
CA PHE A 102 -18.70 -8.57 -14.35
C PHE A 102 -19.67 -8.99 -13.24
N GLN A 103 -20.24 -10.19 -13.35
CA GLN A 103 -21.14 -10.75 -12.34
C GLN A 103 -20.40 -10.98 -11.02
N ASP A 104 -19.16 -11.51 -11.07
CA ASP A 104 -18.32 -11.65 -9.88
C ASP A 104 -18.06 -10.30 -9.20
N ALA A 105 -17.75 -9.26 -9.97
CA ALA A 105 -17.52 -7.93 -9.43
C ALA A 105 -18.77 -7.37 -8.73
N LEU A 106 -19.95 -7.52 -9.34
CA LEU A 106 -21.21 -7.10 -8.71
C LEU A 106 -21.45 -7.85 -7.39
N PHE A 107 -21.23 -9.17 -7.37
CA PHE A 107 -21.37 -9.98 -6.16
C PHE A 107 -20.50 -9.47 -5.00
N TYR A 108 -19.23 -9.12 -5.27
CA TYR A 108 -18.36 -8.57 -4.22
C TYR A 108 -18.82 -7.19 -3.75
N LEU A 109 -19.35 -6.35 -4.64
CA LEU A 109 -19.85 -5.03 -4.28
C LEU A 109 -21.13 -5.12 -3.44
N ASP A 110 -22.04 -6.04 -3.78
CA ASP A 110 -23.26 -6.30 -3.01
C ASP A 110 -22.92 -6.66 -1.55
N PHE A 111 -21.84 -7.42 -1.34
CA PHE A 111 -21.39 -7.75 0.01
C PHE A 111 -21.00 -6.50 0.82
N PHE A 112 -20.29 -5.54 0.21
CA PHE A 112 -19.93 -4.29 0.90
C PHE A 112 -21.13 -3.37 1.13
N GLY A 113 -22.24 -3.58 0.43
CA GLY A 113 -23.53 -2.91 0.64
C GLY A 113 -24.33 -3.44 1.83
N ILE A 114 -23.91 -4.56 2.46
CA ILE A 114 -24.55 -5.08 3.67
C ILE A 114 -24.34 -4.09 4.82
N GLU A 115 -25.42 -3.77 5.54
CA GLU A 115 -25.37 -2.91 6.72
C GLU A 115 -24.52 -3.53 7.83
N VAL A 116 -23.48 -2.80 8.24
CA VAL A 116 -22.60 -3.22 9.33
C VAL A 116 -23.24 -2.84 10.66
N LYS A 117 -23.74 -3.84 11.40
CA LYS A 117 -24.44 -3.62 12.69
C LYS A 117 -23.57 -2.98 13.76
N HIS A 118 -22.29 -3.36 13.81
CA HIS A 118 -21.30 -2.74 14.69
C HIS A 118 -19.87 -2.95 14.14
N GLU A 119 -18.96 -2.04 14.47
CA GLU A 119 -17.59 -2.03 13.93
C GLU A 119 -16.79 -3.33 14.23
N GLY A 120 -17.12 -3.98 15.35
CA GLY A 120 -16.51 -5.24 15.79
C GLY A 120 -17.15 -6.52 15.23
N ASP A 121 -17.96 -6.49 14.18
CA ASP A 121 -18.57 -7.71 13.64
C ASP A 121 -17.50 -8.64 13.05
N ILE A 122 -17.14 -9.69 13.80
CA ILE A 122 -16.10 -10.64 13.42
C ILE A 122 -16.51 -11.51 12.24
N ASN A 123 -17.80 -11.79 12.07
CA ASN A 123 -18.28 -12.57 10.94
C ASN A 123 -18.17 -11.75 9.67
N TYR A 124 -18.60 -10.49 9.73
CA TYR A 124 -18.45 -9.55 8.62
C TYR A 124 -16.98 -9.31 8.29
N HIS A 125 -16.14 -9.08 9.30
CA HIS A 125 -14.69 -8.98 9.12
C HIS A 125 -14.10 -10.21 8.42
N ASN A 126 -14.40 -11.42 8.91
CA ASN A 126 -13.85 -12.66 8.35
C ASN A 126 -14.33 -12.91 6.91
N ALA A 127 -15.58 -12.55 6.60
CA ALA A 127 -16.09 -12.60 5.24
C ALA A 127 -15.36 -11.60 4.33
N CYS A 128 -15.16 -10.35 4.78
CA CYS A 128 -14.35 -9.37 4.06
C CYS A 128 -12.91 -9.85 3.85
N ARG A 129 -12.29 -10.56 4.81
CA ARG A 129 -10.95 -11.15 4.64
C ARG A 129 -10.91 -12.16 3.49
N LYS A 130 -11.92 -13.04 3.39
CA LYS A 130 -12.02 -14.02 2.29
C LYS A 130 -12.27 -13.35 0.94
N ILE A 131 -13.10 -12.31 0.91
CA ILE A 131 -13.36 -11.50 -0.28
C ILE A 131 -12.09 -10.77 -0.72
N ALA A 132 -11.40 -10.10 0.21
CA ALA A 132 -10.15 -9.40 -0.06
C ALA A 132 -9.10 -10.35 -0.66
N LYS A 133 -8.96 -11.57 -0.11
CA LYS A 133 -8.06 -12.60 -0.66
C LYS A 133 -8.37 -12.92 -2.13
N ARG A 134 -9.65 -13.04 -2.51
CA ARG A 134 -10.06 -13.33 -3.90
C ARG A 134 -9.79 -12.15 -4.84
N ILE A 135 -10.12 -10.94 -4.40
CA ILE A 135 -9.92 -9.71 -5.18
C ILE A 135 -8.43 -9.45 -5.40
N LEU A 136 -7.60 -9.53 -4.34
CA LEU A 136 -6.17 -9.23 -4.42
C LEU A 136 -5.38 -10.27 -5.22
N ALA A 137 -5.85 -11.52 -5.26
CA ALA A 137 -5.24 -12.59 -6.04
C ALA A 137 -5.54 -12.53 -7.55
N SER A 138 -6.40 -11.61 -8.00
CA SER A 138 -6.80 -11.48 -9.40
C SER A 138 -6.71 -10.03 -9.86
N GLU A 139 -5.63 -9.69 -10.57
CA GLU A 139 -5.44 -8.35 -11.15
C GLU A 139 -6.64 -7.89 -12.01
N PRO A 140 -7.21 -8.70 -12.92
CA PRO A 140 -8.37 -8.27 -13.70
C PRO A 140 -9.59 -7.93 -12.84
N LEU A 141 -9.86 -8.74 -11.80
CA LEU A 141 -10.95 -8.48 -10.87
C LEU A 141 -10.67 -7.24 -10.02
N PHE A 142 -9.44 -7.08 -9.53
CA PHE A 142 -9.03 -5.88 -8.80
C PHE A 142 -9.20 -4.63 -9.67
N ASN A 143 -8.72 -4.61 -10.90
CA ASN A 143 -8.82 -3.43 -11.77
C ASN A 143 -10.27 -2.99 -12.03
N LYS A 144 -11.19 -3.96 -12.10
CA LYS A 144 -12.63 -3.72 -12.19
C LYS A 144 -13.23 -3.14 -10.91
N LEU A 145 -12.76 -3.61 -9.75
CA LEU A 145 -13.32 -3.26 -8.44
C LEU A 145 -12.64 -2.08 -7.75
N ALA A 146 -11.39 -1.76 -8.10
CA ALA A 146 -10.52 -0.83 -7.37
C ALA A 146 -11.23 0.49 -7.03
N GLU A 147 -11.97 0.98 -8.01
CA GLU A 147 -12.66 2.25 -7.97
C GLU A 147 -14.00 2.21 -7.23
N PRO A 148 -14.95 1.32 -7.58
CA PRO A 148 -16.13 1.11 -6.75
C PRO A 148 -15.78 0.88 -5.26
N LEU A 149 -14.74 0.09 -4.97
CA LEU A 149 -14.25 -0.13 -3.61
C LEU A 149 -13.68 1.16 -2.99
N ALA A 150 -12.97 1.98 -3.75
CA ALA A 150 -12.41 3.24 -3.27
C ALA A 150 -13.51 4.27 -2.97
N MET A 151 -14.61 4.26 -3.73
CA MET A 151 -15.77 5.14 -3.51
C MET A 151 -16.62 4.71 -2.32
N HIS A 152 -16.78 3.40 -2.12
CA HIS A 152 -17.71 2.84 -1.14
C HIS A 152 -17.19 2.95 0.30
N LYS A 153 -17.93 3.63 1.19
CA LYS A 153 -17.49 3.93 2.57
C LYS A 153 -17.16 2.70 3.39
N THR A 154 -17.95 1.63 3.28
CA THR A 154 -17.66 0.37 3.96
C THR A 154 -16.40 -0.29 3.42
N ALA A 155 -16.17 -0.27 2.10
CA ALA A 155 -15.01 -0.91 1.49
C ALA A 155 -13.71 -0.13 1.78
N GLN A 156 -13.79 1.20 1.88
CA GLN A 156 -12.68 2.03 2.37
C GLN A 156 -12.10 1.50 3.69
N VAL A 157 -12.96 1.06 4.62
CA VAL A 157 -12.53 0.50 5.91
C VAL A 157 -12.22 -1.00 5.79
N PHE A 158 -13.20 -1.78 5.32
CA PHE A 158 -13.19 -3.24 5.36
C PHE A 158 -12.46 -3.91 4.18
N PHE A 159 -11.91 -3.15 3.24
CA PHE A 159 -11.01 -3.66 2.22
C PHE A 159 -9.65 -2.98 2.32
N TYR A 160 -9.59 -1.65 2.20
CA TYR A 160 -8.31 -0.94 2.17
C TYR A 160 -7.62 -0.86 3.54
N GLU A 161 -8.32 -0.45 4.59
CA GLU A 161 -7.69 -0.18 5.90
C GLU A 161 -7.48 -1.44 6.75
N ARG A 162 -8.42 -2.40 6.72
CA ARG A 162 -8.33 -3.65 7.48
C ARG A 162 -7.49 -4.73 6.79
N PHE A 163 -7.40 -4.72 5.46
CA PHE A 163 -6.63 -5.69 4.70
C PHE A 163 -5.61 -5.03 3.76
N PRO A 164 -4.69 -4.18 4.28
CA PRO A 164 -3.58 -3.69 3.48
C PRO A 164 -2.75 -4.88 3.01
N TRP A 165 -2.27 -4.84 1.75
CA TRP A 165 -1.54 -5.93 1.12
C TRP A 165 -0.05 -5.58 0.92
N PRO A 166 0.78 -5.62 2.00
CA PRO A 166 2.23 -5.43 1.90
C PRO A 166 2.89 -6.21 0.77
N ASP A 167 2.56 -7.50 0.60
CA ASP A 167 3.14 -8.37 -0.44
C ASP A 167 2.91 -7.87 -1.87
N GLY A 168 1.87 -7.06 -2.09
CA GLY A 168 1.52 -6.48 -3.39
C GLY A 168 1.90 -5.01 -3.56
N LEU A 169 2.70 -4.42 -2.66
CA LEU A 169 3.00 -2.99 -2.72
C LEU A 169 3.72 -2.56 -4.00
N ALA A 170 4.50 -3.44 -4.65
CA ALA A 170 5.12 -3.12 -5.94
C ALA A 170 4.16 -3.31 -7.13
N ALA A 171 3.01 -3.96 -6.94
CA ALA A 171 2.08 -4.24 -8.01
C ALA A 171 1.43 -2.93 -8.52
N PRO A 172 1.58 -2.57 -9.81
CA PRO A 172 1.05 -1.31 -10.34
C PRO A 172 -0.46 -1.15 -10.14
N TYR A 173 -1.22 -2.23 -10.32
CA TYR A 173 -2.67 -2.22 -10.12
C TYR A 173 -3.08 -1.93 -8.67
N TYR A 174 -2.32 -2.46 -7.69
CA TYR A 174 -2.60 -2.23 -6.28
C TYR A 174 -2.26 -0.80 -5.87
N GLN A 175 -1.12 -0.27 -6.34
CA GLN A 175 -0.78 1.14 -6.15
C GLN A 175 -1.85 2.07 -6.73
N ARG A 176 -2.39 1.75 -7.92
CA ARG A 176 -3.54 2.47 -8.49
C ARG A 176 -4.73 2.46 -7.54
N GLY A 177 -5.07 1.30 -6.97
CA GLY A 177 -6.13 1.20 -5.96
C GLY A 177 -5.91 2.10 -4.76
N ILE A 178 -4.69 2.14 -4.20
CA ILE A 178 -4.34 3.04 -3.09
C ILE A 178 -4.51 4.51 -3.48
N ARG A 179 -4.09 4.90 -4.69
CA ARG A 179 -4.26 6.29 -5.19
C ARG A 179 -5.75 6.66 -5.34
N LEU A 180 -6.57 5.77 -5.88
CA LEU A 180 -8.03 5.96 -5.96
C LEU A 180 -8.64 6.09 -4.56
N TYR A 181 -8.26 5.22 -3.64
CA TYR A 181 -8.68 5.30 -2.23
C TYR A 181 -8.36 6.67 -1.61
N LEU A 182 -7.14 7.17 -1.78
CA LEU A 182 -6.71 8.48 -1.30
C LEU A 182 -7.47 9.65 -1.95
N GLN A 183 -7.89 9.49 -3.20
CA GLN A 183 -8.71 10.48 -3.90
C GLN A 183 -10.10 10.62 -3.27
N TYR A 184 -10.74 9.51 -2.92
CA TYR A 184 -12.10 9.48 -2.37
C TYR A 184 -12.18 9.58 -0.84
N LYS A 185 -11.14 9.21 -0.08
CA LYS A 185 -11.08 9.35 1.39
C LYS A 185 -9.99 10.34 1.81
N ARG A 186 -10.42 11.56 2.10
CA ARG A 186 -9.54 12.71 2.40
C ARG A 186 -9.35 13.01 3.88
N THR A 187 -9.78 12.11 4.76
CA THR A 187 -9.51 12.25 6.19
C THR A 187 -8.00 12.20 6.42
N ARG A 188 -7.52 12.91 7.45
CA ARG A 188 -6.07 12.95 7.75
C ARG A 188 -5.49 11.55 7.96
N GLU A 189 -6.21 10.68 8.66
CA GLU A 189 -5.82 9.29 8.88
C GLU A 189 -5.73 8.49 7.58
N ALA A 190 -6.72 8.62 6.69
CA ALA A 190 -6.69 7.94 5.39
C ALA A 190 -5.50 8.41 4.54
N GLN A 191 -5.24 9.72 4.56
CA GLN A 191 -4.11 10.32 3.85
C GLN A 191 -2.77 9.83 4.40
N LEU A 192 -2.61 9.77 5.73
CA LEU A 192 -1.40 9.22 6.35
C LEU A 192 -1.24 7.74 6.04
N PHE A 193 -2.32 6.95 6.17
CA PHE A 193 -2.32 5.53 5.89
C PHE A 193 -1.88 5.22 4.46
N GLY A 194 -2.60 5.74 3.46
CA GLY A 194 -2.32 5.42 2.06
C GLY A 194 -0.99 5.99 1.57
N ASN A 195 -0.62 7.22 1.97
CA ASN A 195 0.69 7.76 1.59
C ASN A 195 1.84 6.99 2.27
N SER A 196 1.65 6.46 3.49
CA SER A 196 2.66 5.60 4.14
C SER A 196 2.85 4.27 3.40
N LEU A 197 1.78 3.71 2.82
CA LEU A 197 1.88 2.53 1.96
C LEU A 197 2.58 2.85 0.63
N LEU A 198 2.27 3.98 0.00
CA LEU A 198 2.95 4.43 -1.22
C LEU A 198 4.44 4.74 -0.96
N PHE A 199 4.76 5.32 0.20
CA PHE A 199 6.14 5.50 0.64
C PHE A 199 6.86 4.17 0.79
N LEU A 200 6.27 3.22 1.54
CA LEU A 200 6.87 1.90 1.76
C LEU A 200 7.05 1.15 0.43
N SER A 201 6.05 1.21 -0.46
CA SER A 201 6.15 0.71 -1.83
C SER A 201 7.37 1.29 -2.57
N ALA A 202 7.51 2.62 -2.57
CA ALA A 202 8.61 3.30 -3.23
C ALA A 202 9.97 2.92 -2.63
N LEU A 203 10.08 2.84 -1.30
CA LEU A 203 11.28 2.37 -0.60
C LEU A 203 11.66 0.95 -1.03
N LEU A 204 10.71 0.01 -0.94
CA LEU A 204 10.94 -1.40 -1.25
C LEU A 204 11.31 -1.63 -2.72
N CYS A 205 10.81 -0.78 -3.62
CA CYS A 205 11.15 -0.79 -5.05
C CYS A 205 12.40 0.05 -5.39
N ASN A 206 13.09 0.60 -4.38
CA ASN A 206 14.20 1.54 -4.53
C ASN A 206 13.92 2.73 -5.46
N ASN A 207 12.72 3.29 -5.37
CA ASN A 207 12.27 4.45 -6.14
C ASN A 207 12.31 5.72 -5.26
N GLN A 208 13.49 6.34 -5.19
CA GLN A 208 13.73 7.51 -4.34
C GLN A 208 12.84 8.71 -4.70
N ALA A 209 12.54 8.94 -5.98
CA ALA A 209 11.69 10.04 -6.42
C ALA A 209 10.25 9.90 -5.88
N ASN A 210 9.68 8.70 -5.98
CA ASN A 210 8.35 8.43 -5.42
C ASN A 210 8.36 8.42 -3.89
N ALA A 211 9.45 7.95 -3.26
CA ALA A 211 9.61 8.01 -1.81
C ALA A 211 9.62 9.48 -1.32
N ALA A 212 10.36 10.36 -1.99
CA ALA A 212 10.40 11.79 -1.70
C ALA A 212 9.03 12.47 -1.90
N ALA A 213 8.30 12.11 -2.96
CA ALA A 213 6.96 12.64 -3.18
C ALA A 213 5.96 12.21 -2.09
N ALA A 214 6.03 10.94 -1.66
CA ALA A 214 5.18 10.42 -0.61
C ALA A 214 5.53 11.02 0.76
N ILE A 215 6.83 11.14 1.09
CA ILE A 215 7.25 11.68 2.39
C ILE A 215 6.87 13.15 2.55
N ASN A 216 6.95 13.95 1.48
CA ASN A 216 6.51 15.35 1.51
C ASN A 216 5.02 15.47 1.87
N ARG A 217 4.18 14.55 1.36
CA ARG A 217 2.75 14.50 1.72
C ARG A 217 2.57 14.07 3.17
N ILE A 218 3.31 13.05 3.63
CA ILE A 218 3.23 12.55 5.01
C ILE A 218 3.66 13.64 6.01
N ALA A 219 4.78 14.31 5.76
CA ALA A 219 5.33 15.36 6.61
C ALA A 219 4.39 16.56 6.73
N GLY A 220 3.70 16.92 5.64
CA GLY A 220 2.73 18.02 5.60
C GLY A 220 1.41 17.77 6.34
N ILE A 221 1.14 16.55 6.81
CA ILE A 221 -0.11 16.24 7.52
C ILE A 221 0.07 16.42 9.03
N VAL A 222 -0.73 17.33 9.60
CA VAL A 222 -0.81 17.55 11.05
C VAL A 222 -1.44 16.35 11.75
N CYS A 223 -0.78 15.84 12.79
CA CYS A 223 -1.26 14.74 13.61
C CYS A 223 -1.87 15.26 14.93
N PRO A 224 -3.20 15.38 15.03
CA PRO A 224 -3.83 15.75 16.29
C PRO A 224 -3.64 14.68 17.38
N PRO A 225 -3.74 15.05 18.67
CA PRO A 225 -3.88 14.10 19.76
C PRO A 225 -5.07 13.14 19.52
N GLY A 226 -4.92 11.87 19.90
CA GLY A 226 -5.98 10.86 19.74
C GLY A 226 -6.04 10.17 18.37
N MET A 227 -5.14 10.49 17.44
CA MET A 227 -4.98 9.73 16.20
C MET A 227 -4.67 8.25 16.49
N HIS A 228 -5.24 7.35 15.69
CA HIS A 228 -5.07 5.92 15.92
C HIS A 228 -3.60 5.51 15.93
N HIS A 229 -3.22 4.67 16.90
CA HIS A 229 -1.84 4.31 17.19
C HIS A 229 -1.05 3.76 15.98
N PHE A 230 -1.64 2.89 15.16
CA PHE A 230 -0.95 2.39 13.96
C PHE A 230 -0.68 3.48 12.91
N ILE A 231 -1.53 4.52 12.82
CA ILE A 231 -1.33 5.64 11.89
C ILE A 231 -0.12 6.46 12.33
N THR A 232 -0.03 6.75 13.64
CA THR A 232 1.10 7.45 14.24
C THR A 232 2.41 6.69 14.02
N ALA A 233 2.40 5.37 14.23
CA ALA A 233 3.56 4.52 13.97
C ALA A 233 4.01 4.56 12.50
N ARG A 234 3.07 4.45 11.55
CA ARG A 234 3.37 4.54 10.11
C ARG A 234 4.00 5.88 9.73
N ARG A 235 3.50 6.99 10.28
CA ARG A 235 4.07 8.32 10.03
C ARG A 235 5.50 8.40 10.54
N LEU A 236 5.73 8.09 11.81
CA LEU A 236 7.05 8.20 12.43
C LEU A 236 8.06 7.26 11.76
N GLY A 237 7.66 6.01 11.52
CA GLY A 237 8.49 5.04 10.82
C GLY A 237 8.86 5.51 9.41
N SER A 238 7.91 6.09 8.65
CA SER A 238 8.19 6.59 7.30
C SER A 238 9.19 7.75 7.32
N LEU A 239 9.05 8.68 8.27
CA LEU A 239 9.99 9.80 8.45
C LEU A 239 11.39 9.31 8.81
N ILE A 240 11.50 8.38 9.78
CA ILE A 240 12.79 7.79 10.19
C ILE A 240 13.45 7.08 9.02
N LEU A 241 12.71 6.23 8.29
CA LEU A 241 13.25 5.50 7.13
C LEU A 241 13.76 6.46 6.06
N TYR A 242 12.98 7.46 5.68
CA TYR A 242 13.40 8.41 4.65
C TYR A 242 14.64 9.21 5.06
N LYS A 243 14.62 9.75 6.29
CA LYS A 243 15.73 10.54 6.83
C LYS A 243 17.02 9.72 6.89
N LYS A 244 16.95 8.49 7.39
CA LYS A 244 18.11 7.61 7.53
C LYS A 244 18.65 7.09 6.19
N LEU A 245 17.76 6.64 5.30
CA LEU A 245 18.16 5.89 4.11
C LEU A 245 18.30 6.73 2.84
N TYR A 246 17.66 7.91 2.78
CA TYR A 246 17.66 8.73 1.56
C TYR A 246 18.18 10.16 1.74
N SER A 247 17.84 10.87 2.82
CA SER A 247 18.27 12.28 2.95
C SER A 247 19.48 12.52 3.85
N GLY A 248 19.80 11.60 4.77
CA GLY A 248 20.86 11.78 5.75
C GLY A 248 20.54 12.83 6.83
N GLU A 249 19.29 13.28 6.92
CA GLU A 249 18.82 14.21 7.94
C GLU A 249 18.75 13.56 9.33
N ASP A 250 18.88 14.38 10.37
CA ASP A 250 18.69 13.92 11.74
C ASP A 250 17.25 13.47 11.99
N TYR A 251 17.12 12.26 12.55
CA TYR A 251 15.87 11.61 12.91
C TYR A 251 15.71 11.40 14.42
N SER A 252 16.59 11.99 15.24
CA SER A 252 16.61 11.80 16.70
C SER A 252 15.29 12.24 17.35
N ALA A 253 14.70 13.35 16.88
CA ALA A 253 13.42 13.85 17.39
C ALA A 253 12.26 12.85 17.17
N GLU A 254 12.17 12.25 15.98
CA GLU A 254 11.17 11.22 15.69
C GLU A 254 11.41 9.95 16.52
N LEU A 255 12.67 9.54 16.69
CA LEU A 255 13.02 8.36 17.48
C LEU A 255 12.73 8.55 18.98
N GLU A 256 13.01 9.72 19.54
CA GLU A 256 12.59 10.08 20.90
C GLU A 256 11.08 10.04 21.06
N GLN A 257 10.33 10.52 20.05
CA GLN A 257 8.88 10.44 20.06
C GLN A 257 8.40 8.98 20.01
N VAL A 258 9.04 8.12 19.23
CA VAL A 258 8.76 6.67 19.21
C VAL A 258 8.94 6.07 20.59
N HIS A 259 10.07 6.31 21.26
CA HIS A 259 10.34 5.77 22.60
C HIS A 259 9.38 6.30 23.65
N ARG A 260 9.01 7.59 23.56
CA ARG A 260 8.01 8.20 24.44
C ARG A 260 6.65 7.53 24.26
N LEU A 261 6.18 7.39 23.01
CA LEU A 261 4.89 6.75 22.72
C LEU A 261 4.89 5.27 23.09
N ALA A 262 5.95 4.52 22.79
CA ALA A 262 6.06 3.10 23.12
C ALA A 262 5.91 2.81 24.63
N LYS A 263 6.35 3.74 25.49
CA LYS A 263 6.18 3.65 26.96
C LYS A 263 4.75 3.94 27.44
N HIS A 264 4.01 4.78 26.73
CA HIS A 264 2.67 5.24 27.15
C HIS A 264 1.53 4.50 26.45
N THR A 265 1.77 4.01 25.24
CA THR A 265 0.83 3.13 24.53
C THR A 265 0.88 1.75 25.19
N GLY A 266 -0.03 1.49 26.13
CA GLY A 266 -0.19 0.16 26.73
C GLY A 266 -0.76 -0.88 25.76
N VAL A 267 -0.86 -2.14 26.19
CA VAL A 267 -1.72 -3.13 25.53
C VAL A 267 -3.13 -2.54 25.48
N PRO A 268 -3.88 -2.63 24.35
CA PRO A 268 -5.23 -2.08 24.27
C PRO A 268 -6.09 -2.51 25.46
N GLU A 269 -6.87 -1.56 26.01
CA GLU A 269 -7.85 -1.83 27.06
C GLU A 269 -8.88 -2.87 26.60
N LYS A 270 -9.55 -3.51 27.55
CA LYS A 270 -10.44 -4.67 27.37
C LYS A 270 -11.63 -4.46 26.40
N VAL A 271 -11.83 -3.27 25.87
CA VAL A 271 -13.03 -2.88 25.12
C VAL A 271 -12.65 -2.55 23.68
N GLY A 272 -12.86 -3.52 22.79
CA GLY A 272 -12.62 -3.38 21.36
C GLY A 272 -12.25 -4.72 20.72
N PHE A 273 -12.78 -4.98 19.52
CA PHE A 273 -12.31 -6.11 18.71
C PHE A 273 -10.88 -5.82 18.28
N TRP A 274 -9.99 -6.77 18.60
CA TRP A 274 -8.53 -6.76 18.45
C TRP A 274 -7.72 -6.17 19.61
N ARG A 275 -7.24 -7.06 20.48
CA ARG A 275 -6.26 -6.75 21.52
C ARG A 275 -4.88 -7.09 20.96
N PHE A 276 -4.24 -6.13 20.29
CA PHE A 276 -2.92 -6.28 19.68
C PHE A 276 -2.11 -4.98 19.76
N PRO A 277 -0.79 -5.02 20.06
CA PRO A 277 0.04 -3.82 20.21
C PRO A 277 0.43 -3.23 18.86
N TYR A 278 -0.55 -2.69 18.11
CA TYR A 278 -0.34 -2.21 16.75
C TYR A 278 0.73 -1.12 16.63
N PHE A 279 0.87 -0.24 17.63
CA PHE A 279 1.93 0.76 17.63
C PHE A 279 3.31 0.10 17.57
N HIS A 280 3.59 -0.75 18.56
CA HIS A 280 4.88 -1.45 18.70
C HIS A 280 5.15 -2.32 17.49
N PHE A 281 4.13 -3.00 16.96
CA PHE A 281 4.30 -3.93 15.84
C PHE A 281 4.71 -3.18 14.59
N MET A 282 3.95 -2.14 14.29
CA MET A 282 4.18 -1.33 13.11
C MET A 282 5.51 -0.58 13.23
N ILE A 283 5.79 0.09 14.34
CA ILE A 283 7.02 0.87 14.43
C ILE A 283 8.28 0.00 14.45
N ALA A 284 8.25 -1.16 15.10
CA ALA A 284 9.39 -2.08 15.13
C ALA A 284 9.72 -2.64 13.74
N ASP A 285 8.71 -2.92 12.92
CA ASP A 285 8.88 -3.30 11.51
C ASP A 285 9.65 -2.20 10.73
N TYR A 286 9.25 -0.94 10.87
CA TYR A 286 9.94 0.19 10.24
C TYR A 286 11.37 0.38 10.77
N LEU A 287 11.59 0.24 12.09
CA LEU A 287 12.92 0.32 12.69
C LEU A 287 13.84 -0.82 12.23
N ASN A 288 13.31 -2.03 12.06
CA ASN A 288 14.05 -3.16 11.51
C ASN A 288 14.48 -2.89 10.06
N LEU A 289 13.58 -2.38 9.21
CA LEU A 289 13.91 -1.96 7.85
C LEU A 289 14.97 -0.84 7.83
N ALA A 290 14.98 0.02 8.85
CA ALA A 290 15.96 1.09 9.01
C ALA A 290 17.32 0.58 9.53
N GLY A 291 17.45 -0.70 9.89
CA GLY A 291 18.65 -1.22 10.57
C GLY A 291 18.82 -0.73 12.02
N LEU A 292 17.77 -0.17 12.63
CA LEU A 292 17.76 0.33 14.01
C LEU A 292 17.31 -0.79 14.97
N PHE A 293 18.05 -1.90 14.97
CA PHE A 293 17.65 -3.13 15.67
C PHE A 293 17.59 -2.98 17.19
N ALA A 294 18.52 -2.22 17.79
CA ALA A 294 18.54 -1.97 19.22
C ALA A 294 17.28 -1.20 19.69
N ASP A 295 16.90 -0.14 18.97
CA ASP A 295 15.69 0.63 19.24
C ASP A 295 14.43 -0.20 19.00
N SER A 296 14.40 -0.96 17.90
CA SER A 296 13.32 -1.90 17.59
C SER A 296 13.12 -2.91 18.74
N HIS A 297 14.21 -3.49 19.25
CA HIS A 297 14.16 -4.40 20.37
C HIS A 297 13.64 -3.73 21.64
N GLN A 298 14.10 -2.52 21.95
CA GLN A 298 13.61 -1.76 23.11
C GLN A 298 12.10 -1.52 23.05
N VAL A 299 11.54 -1.23 21.87
CA VAL A 299 10.10 -1.07 21.68
C VAL A 299 9.36 -2.38 21.96
N VAL A 300 9.81 -3.51 21.40
CA VAL A 300 9.07 -4.78 21.48
C VAL A 300 9.36 -5.61 22.73
N ALA A 301 10.41 -5.29 23.50
CA ALA A 301 10.84 -6.05 24.67
C ALA A 301 9.76 -6.16 25.75
N SER A 302 8.94 -5.11 25.92
CA SER A 302 7.87 -5.07 26.93
C SER A 302 6.63 -5.91 26.58
N PHE A 303 6.55 -6.44 25.36
CA PHE A 303 5.38 -7.13 24.82
C PHE A 303 5.71 -8.57 24.38
N VAL A 304 6.44 -9.29 25.25
CA VAL A 304 6.58 -10.74 25.11
C VAL A 304 5.22 -11.37 25.43
N PRO A 305 4.64 -12.21 24.55
CA PRO A 305 3.48 -13.01 24.90
C PRO A 305 3.86 -13.93 26.07
N THR A 306 3.58 -13.53 27.29
CA THR A 306 3.67 -14.39 28.47
C THR A 306 2.40 -15.23 28.55
N TYR A 307 2.49 -16.42 29.15
CA TYR A 307 1.33 -17.26 29.50
C TYR A 307 0.35 -16.44 30.36
N GLY A 308 -0.63 -15.79 29.73
CA GLY A 308 -1.57 -14.87 30.37
C GLY A 308 -2.03 -13.70 29.48
N ASN A 309 -1.19 -13.25 28.55
CA ASN A 309 -1.57 -12.24 27.55
C ASN A 309 -2.32 -12.89 26.39
N LYS A 310 -3.63 -13.09 26.55
CA LYS A 310 -4.51 -13.45 25.42
C LYS A 310 -4.64 -12.23 24.51
N TYR A 311 -3.80 -12.15 23.49
CA TYR A 311 -4.05 -11.31 22.33
C TYR A 311 -5.21 -11.89 21.54
N VAL A 312 -6.10 -11.04 21.07
CA VAL A 312 -7.16 -11.41 20.14
C VAL A 312 -6.80 -10.68 18.87
N ILE A 313 -6.40 -11.42 17.84
CA ILE A 313 -5.97 -10.89 16.54
C ILE A 313 -6.19 -11.95 15.46
N GLU A 314 -6.27 -11.55 14.20
CA GLU A 314 -6.32 -12.47 13.08
C GLU A 314 -5.08 -13.39 13.07
N GLN A 315 -5.28 -14.65 12.68
CA GLN A 315 -4.18 -15.58 12.42
C GLN A 315 -3.15 -14.96 11.46
N GLY A 316 -1.87 -15.10 11.80
CA GLY A 316 -0.74 -14.57 11.04
C GLY A 316 -0.06 -13.38 11.70
N TYR A 317 -0.77 -12.60 12.52
CA TYR A 317 -0.20 -11.43 13.19
C TYR A 317 0.73 -11.79 14.36
N LEU A 318 0.45 -12.87 15.09
CA LEU A 318 1.32 -13.31 16.19
C LEU A 318 2.61 -13.91 15.64
N GLU A 319 2.51 -14.64 14.53
CA GLU A 319 3.63 -15.19 13.79
C GLU A 319 4.49 -14.05 13.21
N ALA A 320 3.87 -13.03 12.60
CA ALA A 320 4.57 -11.85 12.13
C ALA A 320 5.25 -11.08 13.27
N TRP A 321 4.59 -10.94 14.42
CA TRP A 321 5.16 -10.33 15.62
C TRP A 321 6.40 -11.09 16.11
N GLU A 322 6.38 -12.43 16.08
CA GLU A 322 7.54 -13.25 16.40
C GLU A 322 8.70 -12.97 15.43
N VAL A 323 8.42 -12.94 14.12
CA VAL A 323 9.43 -12.60 13.09
C VAL A 323 10.06 -11.23 13.36
N VAL A 324 9.25 -10.19 13.58
CA VAL A 324 9.72 -8.82 13.87
C VAL A 324 10.61 -8.79 15.11
N ARG A 325 10.24 -9.52 16.17
CA ARG A 325 11.03 -9.59 17.41
C ARG A 325 12.36 -10.29 17.25
N HIS A 326 12.37 -11.40 16.50
CA HIS A 326 13.61 -12.12 16.22
C HIS A 326 14.56 -11.30 15.35
N ILE A 327 14.03 -10.59 14.35
CA ILE A 327 14.83 -9.63 13.56
C ILE A 327 15.39 -8.54 14.47
N ALA A 328 14.61 -7.95 15.37
CA ALA A 328 15.11 -6.91 16.27
C ALA A 328 16.26 -7.38 17.20
N LEU A 329 16.30 -8.68 17.53
CA LEU A 329 17.24 -9.26 18.48
C LEU A 329 18.49 -9.89 17.86
N HIS A 330 18.54 -10.04 16.55
CA HIS A 330 19.50 -10.93 15.90
C HIS A 330 20.97 -10.54 16.13
N GLU A 331 21.29 -9.25 16.28
CA GLU A 331 22.67 -8.80 16.51
C GLU A 331 23.19 -9.15 17.92
N ARG A 332 22.28 -9.27 18.90
CA ARG A 332 22.65 -9.66 20.27
C ARG A 332 22.92 -11.15 20.40
N ASP A 333 22.22 -11.97 19.62
CA ASP A 333 22.38 -13.43 19.62
C ASP A 333 22.17 -14.02 18.21
N PRO A 334 23.19 -13.90 17.32
CA PRO A 334 23.11 -14.38 15.94
C PRO A 334 22.83 -15.87 15.83
N GLU A 335 23.40 -16.68 16.74
CA GLU A 335 23.21 -18.13 16.75
C GLU A 335 21.78 -18.53 17.10
N LYS A 336 21.16 -17.84 18.07
CA LYS A 336 19.76 -18.05 18.40
C LYS A 336 18.86 -17.64 17.25
N TYR A 337 19.17 -16.57 16.53
CA TYR A 337 18.43 -16.20 15.33
C TYR A 337 18.51 -17.28 14.25
N ARG A 338 19.72 -17.77 13.92
CA ARG A 338 19.91 -18.84 12.92
C ARG A 338 19.12 -20.10 13.29
N ARG A 339 19.23 -20.56 14.54
CA ARG A 339 18.48 -21.72 15.04
C ARG A 339 16.97 -21.50 14.97
N TRP A 340 16.48 -20.34 15.40
CA TRP A 340 15.08 -20.00 15.30
C TRP A 340 14.59 -20.04 13.86
N PHE A 341 15.30 -19.40 12.93
CA PHE A 341 14.90 -19.34 11.52
C PHE A 341 14.79 -20.73 10.89
N GLU A 342 15.72 -21.64 11.21
CA GLU A 342 15.74 -23.02 10.71
C GLU A 342 14.61 -23.87 11.29
N GLN A 343 14.20 -23.59 12.54
CA GLN A 343 13.20 -24.37 13.27
C GLN A 343 11.79 -23.79 13.19
N PHE A 344 11.65 -22.51 12.80
CA PHE A 344 10.36 -21.85 12.71
C PHE A 344 9.51 -22.50 11.61
N ASN A 345 8.46 -23.22 12.02
CA ASN A 345 7.58 -23.98 11.15
C ASN A 345 6.22 -23.29 10.92
N GLN A 346 6.05 -22.06 11.39
CA GLN A 346 4.80 -21.29 11.28
C GLN A 346 4.81 -20.33 10.08
N TRP A 347 5.73 -20.48 9.11
CA TRP A 347 5.77 -19.63 7.92
C TRP A 347 4.44 -19.64 7.17
N ASP A 348 3.82 -20.81 6.98
CA ASP A 348 2.54 -20.97 6.29
C ASP A 348 1.34 -20.40 7.07
N HIS A 349 1.54 -20.03 8.34
CA HIS A 349 0.51 -19.39 9.16
C HIS A 349 0.52 -17.87 9.07
N LEU A 350 1.58 -17.26 8.51
CA LEU A 350 1.58 -15.83 8.20
C LEU A 350 0.40 -15.49 7.28
N ASP A 351 -0.18 -14.30 7.48
CA ASP A 351 -1.30 -13.86 6.66
C ASP A 351 -0.87 -13.71 5.19
N PHE A 352 -1.78 -14.06 4.28
CA PHE A 352 -1.59 -13.90 2.83
C PHE A 352 -1.27 -12.45 2.42
N LEU A 353 -1.57 -11.48 3.28
CA LEU A 353 -1.30 -10.07 3.05
C LEU A 353 0.20 -9.72 3.11
N PHE A 354 0.98 -10.42 3.93
CA PHE A 354 2.34 -10.00 4.28
C PHE A 354 3.33 -11.16 4.48
N HIS A 355 2.95 -12.38 4.06
CA HIS A 355 3.79 -13.55 4.16
C HIS A 355 5.16 -13.33 3.49
N LYS A 356 5.17 -12.90 2.22
CA LYS A 356 6.41 -12.75 1.44
C LYS A 356 7.26 -11.61 2.00
N PHE A 357 6.63 -10.52 2.43
CA PHE A 357 7.27 -9.36 3.01
C PHE A 357 8.07 -9.73 4.27
N TYR A 358 7.46 -10.39 5.25
CA TYR A 358 8.17 -10.82 6.46
C TYR A 358 9.18 -11.95 6.19
N ARG A 359 8.86 -12.86 5.25
CA ARG A 359 9.80 -13.91 4.83
C ARG A 359 11.08 -13.31 4.23
N LEU A 360 10.96 -12.27 3.39
CA LEU A 360 12.09 -11.56 2.80
C LEU A 360 12.97 -10.87 3.85
N GLN A 361 12.36 -10.18 4.81
CA GLN A 361 13.12 -9.55 5.90
C GLN A 361 13.91 -10.60 6.68
N ALA A 362 13.27 -11.71 7.05
CA ALA A 362 13.92 -12.76 7.82
C ALA A 362 15.03 -13.49 7.04
N LEU A 363 14.77 -13.82 5.76
CA LEU A 363 15.77 -14.42 4.87
C LEU A 363 16.99 -13.51 4.71
N THR A 364 16.78 -12.20 4.62
CA THR A 364 17.88 -11.23 4.47
C THR A 364 18.84 -11.29 5.67
N ILE A 365 18.30 -11.30 6.88
CA ILE A 365 19.12 -11.44 8.10
C ILE A 365 19.77 -12.82 8.16
N TYR A 366 19.01 -13.89 7.88
CA TYR A 366 19.56 -15.26 7.93
C TYR A 366 20.73 -15.44 6.96
N CYS A 367 20.60 -14.96 5.71
CA CYS A 367 21.65 -15.05 4.71
C CYS A 367 22.89 -14.23 5.11
N ARG A 368 22.71 -13.05 5.72
CA ARG A 368 23.82 -12.24 6.27
C ARG A 368 24.61 -12.98 7.35
N LEU A 369 23.91 -13.71 8.22
CA LEU A 369 24.52 -14.39 9.35
C LEU A 369 25.14 -15.73 8.97
N SER A 370 24.76 -16.36 7.87
CA SER A 370 25.08 -17.77 7.58
C SER A 370 26.27 -17.92 6.62
N GLY A 371 27.05 -18.99 6.78
CA GLY A 371 28.22 -19.25 5.92
C GLY A 371 27.82 -19.71 4.50
N ALA A 372 28.71 -19.49 3.52
CA ALA A 372 28.44 -19.70 2.09
C ALA A 372 27.76 -21.03 1.70
N ARG A 373 28.08 -22.13 2.41
CA ARG A 373 27.55 -23.47 2.13
C ARG A 373 26.07 -23.65 2.52
N GLN A 374 25.61 -22.98 3.59
CA GLN A 374 24.22 -23.07 4.08
C GLN A 374 23.28 -22.12 3.32
N VAL A 375 23.83 -21.07 2.71
CA VAL A 375 23.06 -19.96 2.14
C VAL A 375 22.53 -20.23 0.72
N LYS A 376 23.15 -21.08 -0.10
CA LYS A 376 22.80 -21.20 -1.52
C LYS A 376 21.29 -21.40 -1.80
N LYS A 377 20.64 -22.34 -1.09
CA LYS A 377 19.20 -22.58 -1.25
C LYS A 377 18.35 -21.39 -0.77
N ARG A 378 18.75 -20.75 0.34
CA ARG A 378 18.02 -19.63 0.94
C ARG A 378 18.20 -18.33 0.14
N LEU A 379 19.35 -18.16 -0.50
CA LEU A 379 19.59 -17.06 -1.42
C LEU A 379 18.74 -17.20 -2.69
N GLN A 380 18.61 -18.41 -3.24
CA GLN A 380 17.69 -18.65 -4.35
C GLN A 380 16.24 -18.33 -3.94
N GLU A 381 15.79 -18.82 -2.78
CA GLU A 381 14.45 -18.52 -2.25
C GLU A 381 14.23 -17.00 -2.09
N LYS A 382 15.23 -16.28 -1.58
CA LYS A 382 15.20 -14.81 -1.47
C LYS A 382 15.08 -14.16 -2.86
N GLN A 383 15.89 -14.57 -3.82
CA GLN A 383 15.86 -14.04 -5.20
C GLN A 383 14.49 -14.28 -5.85
N ASP A 384 13.95 -15.49 -5.71
CA ASP A 384 12.61 -15.82 -6.23
C ASP A 384 11.55 -14.93 -5.58
N LEU A 385 11.64 -14.68 -4.27
CA LEU A 385 10.71 -13.78 -3.58
C LEU A 385 10.86 -12.33 -4.04
N VAL A 386 12.08 -11.81 -4.21
CA VAL A 386 12.31 -10.45 -4.73
C VAL A 386 11.75 -10.32 -6.15
N GLN A 387 11.96 -11.32 -7.02
CA GLN A 387 11.39 -11.33 -8.36
C GLN A 387 9.85 -11.35 -8.32
N ASN A 388 9.28 -12.14 -7.41
CA ASN A 388 7.83 -12.26 -7.27
C ASN A 388 7.15 -11.04 -6.66
N THR A 389 7.83 -10.29 -5.79
CA THR A 389 7.26 -9.12 -5.10
C THR A 389 7.70 -7.80 -5.70
N GLY A 390 8.79 -7.75 -6.45
CA GLY A 390 9.44 -6.52 -6.92
C GLY A 390 10.24 -5.76 -5.84
N PHE A 391 10.48 -6.34 -4.66
CA PHE A 391 11.14 -5.65 -3.54
C PHE A 391 12.67 -5.68 -3.64
N VAL A 392 13.20 -4.96 -4.63
CA VAL A 392 14.65 -4.86 -4.89
C VAL A 392 15.46 -4.27 -3.72
N PHE A 393 14.82 -3.60 -2.77
CA PHE A 393 15.44 -3.14 -1.51
C PHE A 393 16.23 -4.24 -0.81
N PHE A 394 15.71 -5.47 -0.81
CA PHE A 394 16.36 -6.61 -0.14
C PHE A 394 17.59 -7.14 -0.89
N ASP A 395 17.80 -6.76 -2.15
CA ASP A 395 19.00 -7.11 -2.93
C ASP A 395 20.11 -6.06 -2.81
N VAL A 396 19.77 -4.77 -2.74
CA VAL A 396 20.73 -3.66 -2.76
C VAL A 396 21.45 -3.49 -1.42
N HIS A 397 20.73 -3.60 -0.30
CA HIS A 397 21.28 -3.37 1.04
C HIS A 397 22.23 -4.47 1.57
N GLU A 398 22.59 -5.47 0.76
CA GLU A 398 23.73 -6.35 1.06
C GLU A 398 25.09 -5.66 0.79
N ARG A 399 25.14 -4.67 -0.12
CA ARG A 399 26.41 -4.06 -0.54
C ARG A 399 26.89 -2.94 0.40
N ASP A 400 25.96 -2.16 0.95
CA ASP A 400 26.28 -0.98 1.76
C ASP A 400 26.47 -1.26 3.26
N MET A 401 26.18 -2.48 3.73
CA MET A 401 26.40 -2.89 5.13
C MET A 401 27.63 -3.79 5.33
N ASN A 402 28.35 -4.09 4.24
CA ASN A 402 29.66 -4.75 4.26
C ASN A 402 30.83 -3.76 4.03
N ALA A 403 30.51 -2.47 3.90
CA ALA A 403 31.44 -1.34 3.99
C ALA A 403 31.28 -0.69 5.37
#